data_AF-A0A1B6I4Z5-F1
#
_entry.id   AF-A0A1B6I4Z5-F1
#
_cell.length_a   1.000
_cell.length_b   1.000
_cell.length_c   1.000
_cell.angle_alpha   90.00
_cell.angle_beta   90.00
_cell.angle_gamma   90.00
#
_symmetry.space_group_name_H-M   'P 1'
#
loop_
_entity.id
_entity.type
_entity.pdbx_description
1 polymer ?
#
loop_
_entity_poly.entity_id
_entity_poly.type
_entity_poly.pdbx_seq_one_letter_code
_entity_poly.pdbx_strand_id
1 'polypeptide(L)'
;LKADLDRTGGLSENQFGFMEGNSTVSDVQKVLNLVDCAASGTTWTRQIPAVITLDIRNVFNSASWQKILDIMKSRGIKAYLRRVIQQYFKGRSILVKTE
;
A
#
# COMPACT_ATOMS: atom_id res chain seq x y z
N LEU A 1 2.49 10.25 12.42
CA LEU A 1 2.30 8.86 11.94
C LEU A 1 3.28 8.50 10.83
N LYS A 2 3.34 9.24 9.71
CA LYS A 2 4.34 9.04 8.63
C LYS A 2 5.76 8.89 9.17
N ALA A 3 6.26 9.89 9.90
CA ALA A 3 7.59 9.82 10.53
C ALA A 3 7.81 8.61 11.47
N ASP A 4 6.75 8.14 12.14
CA ASP A 4 6.83 6.95 13.00
C ASP A 4 6.86 5.65 12.15
N LEU A 5 6.18 5.63 11.00
CA LEU A 5 6.26 4.54 10.02
C LEU A 5 7.63 4.53 9.35
N ASP A 6 8.15 5.67 8.91
CA ASP A 6 9.49 5.78 8.30
C ASP A 6 10.56 5.26 9.26
N ARG A 7 10.53 5.72 10.52
CA ARG A 7 11.45 5.27 11.58
C ARG A 7 11.41 3.76 11.83
N THR A 8 10.28 3.11 11.56
CA THR A 8 10.05 1.70 11.89
C THR A 8 10.16 0.77 10.67
N GLY A 9 10.58 1.29 9.51
CA GLY A 9 10.57 0.51 8.26
C GLY A 9 9.14 0.09 7.88
N GLY A 10 8.18 0.97 8.16
CA GLY A 10 6.74 0.79 7.94
C GLY A 10 6.31 0.78 6.49
N LEU A 11 7.08 1.43 5.63
CA LEU A 11 6.76 1.68 4.22
C LEU A 11 7.80 0.99 3.32
N SER A 12 7.31 0.38 2.26
CA SER A 12 8.17 -0.21 1.23
C SER A 12 8.61 0.86 0.22
N GLU A 13 9.81 0.71 -0.34
CA GLU A 13 10.28 1.52 -1.47
C GLU A 13 9.39 1.37 -2.71
N ASN A 14 8.70 0.23 -2.84
CA ASN A 14 7.74 -0.06 -3.90
C ASN A 14 6.29 0.28 -3.52
N GLN A 15 6.09 1.08 -2.48
CA GLN A 15 4.77 1.60 -2.12
C GLN A 15 4.52 2.93 -2.81
N PHE A 16 3.51 2.95 -3.66
CA PHE A 16 3.24 4.09 -4.53
C PHE A 16 1.94 4.83 -4.17
N GLY A 17 0.91 4.09 -3.74
CA GLY A 17 -0.39 4.64 -3.36
C GLY A 17 -0.34 5.48 -2.07
N PHE A 18 -1.09 6.60 -2.07
CA PHE A 18 -1.20 7.55 -0.95
C PHE A 18 0.16 8.11 -0.46
N MET A 19 1.16 8.11 -1.33
CA MET A 19 2.47 8.69 -1.06
C MET A 19 2.56 10.11 -1.59
N GLU A 20 3.08 11.01 -0.77
CA GLU A 20 3.34 12.39 -1.16
C GLU A 20 4.39 12.44 -2.28
N GLY A 21 4.15 13.26 -3.31
CA GLY A 21 5.06 13.40 -4.45
C GLY A 21 4.95 12.31 -5.51
N ASN A 22 4.10 11.28 -5.30
CA ASN A 22 3.83 10.26 -6.31
C ASN A 22 2.48 10.51 -7.00
N SER A 23 2.44 10.30 -8.31
CA SER A 23 1.23 10.30 -9.13
C SER A 23 1.04 8.92 -9.77
N THR A 24 -0.22 8.53 -10.02
CA THR A 24 -0.52 7.28 -10.72
C THR A 24 0.23 7.17 -12.05
N VAL A 25 0.38 8.28 -12.77
CA VAL A 25 1.12 8.34 -14.04
C VAL A 25 2.59 8.00 -13.83
N SER A 26 3.25 8.68 -12.88
CA SER A 26 4.67 8.43 -12.58
C SER A 26 4.91 7.01 -12.05
N ASP A 27 3.94 6.42 -11.35
CA ASP A 27 4.08 5.09 -10.78
C ASP A 27 3.87 3.99 -11.81
N VAL A 28 2.90 4.14 -12.72
CA VAL A 28 2.74 3.24 -13.87
C VAL A 28 3.97 3.29 -14.78
N GLN A 29 4.58 4.47 -14.97
CA GLN A 29 5.78 4.60 -15.80
C GLN A 29 6.94 3.74 -15.28
N LYS A 30 7.08 3.56 -13.95
CA LYS A 30 8.11 2.68 -13.37
C LYS A 30 7.92 1.23 -13.82
N VAL A 31 6.68 0.75 -13.86
CA VAL A 31 6.35 -0.61 -14.34
C VAL A 31 6.61 -0.74 -15.84
N LEU A 32 6.23 0.27 -16.63
CA LEU A 32 6.49 0.29 -18.07
C LEU A 32 7.99 0.24 -18.38
N ASN A 33 8.81 0.99 -17.65
CA ASN A 33 10.25 0.95 -17.81
C ASN A 33 10.84 -0.45 -17.52
N LEU A 34 10.33 -1.16 -16.50
CA LEU A 34 10.75 -2.53 -16.21
C LEU A 34 10.38 -3.50 -17.34
N VAL A 35 9.18 -3.34 -17.91
CA VAL A 35 8.70 -4.10 -19.06
C VAL A 35 9.59 -3.85 -20.27
N ASP A 36 9.90 -2.59 -20.58
CA ASP A 36 10.74 -2.19 -21.70
C ASP A 36 12.17 -2.73 -21.54
N CYS A 37 12.75 -2.65 -20.34
CA CYS A 37 14.05 -3.24 -20.05
C CYS A 37 14.07 -4.76 -20.25
N ALA A 38 13.05 -5.47 -19.75
CA ALA A 38 12.95 -6.92 -19.89
C ALA A 38 12.73 -7.36 -21.35
N ALA A 39 11.94 -6.60 -22.11
CA ALA A 39 11.65 -6.85 -23.51
C ALA A 39 12.79 -6.43 -24.47
N SER A 40 13.80 -5.72 -23.97
CA SER A 40 14.93 -5.26 -24.77
C SER A 40 15.83 -6.41 -25.25
N GLY A 41 16.51 -6.21 -26.37
CA GLY A 41 17.42 -7.18 -26.97
C GLY A 41 16.83 -7.97 -28.15
N THR A 42 17.57 -8.98 -28.60
CA THR A 42 17.18 -9.82 -29.74
C THR A 42 16.13 -10.86 -29.34
N THR A 43 15.48 -11.49 -30.32
CA THR A 43 14.50 -12.56 -30.09
C THR A 43 14.99 -13.68 -29.17
N TRP A 44 16.30 -13.94 -29.16
CA TRP A 44 16.94 -14.99 -28.35
C TRP A 44 17.33 -14.55 -26.94
N THR A 45 17.42 -13.24 -26.69
CA THR A 45 17.92 -12.67 -25.42
C THR A 45 16.86 -11.89 -24.65
N ARG A 46 15.77 -11.48 -25.32
CA ARG A 46 14.67 -10.76 -24.68
C ARG A 46 13.91 -11.67 -23.71
N GLN A 47 13.50 -11.10 -22.58
CA GLN A 47 12.59 -11.77 -21.66
C GLN A 47 11.15 -11.49 -22.08
N ILE A 48 10.22 -12.32 -21.64
CA ILE A 48 8.78 -12.09 -21.81
C ILE A 48 8.25 -11.53 -20.49
N PRO A 49 8.01 -10.21 -20.38
CA PRO A 49 7.51 -9.62 -19.15
C PRO A 49 6.05 -10.06 -18.91
N ALA A 50 5.73 -10.38 -17.66
CA ALA A 50 4.39 -10.68 -17.21
C ALA A 50 4.05 -9.83 -15.98
N VAL A 51 2.83 -9.29 -15.95
CA VAL A 51 2.32 -8.49 -14.82
C VAL A 51 1.17 -9.24 -14.16
N ILE A 52 1.27 -9.43 -12.85
CA ILE A 52 0.21 -10.05 -12.04
C ILE A 52 -0.43 -8.96 -11.20
N THR A 53 -1.73 -8.75 -11.40
CA THR A 53 -2.51 -7.75 -10.65
C THR A 53 -3.36 -8.44 -9.58
N LEU A 54 -3.37 -7.87 -8.37
CA LEU A 54 -4.23 -8.31 -7.27
C LEU A 54 -5.10 -7.13 -6.81
N ASP A 55 -6.42 -7.32 -6.86
CA ASP A 55 -7.38 -6.38 -6.29
C ASP A 55 -8.09 -7.00 -5.08
N ILE A 56 -8.07 -6.28 -3.96
CA ILE A 56 -8.69 -6.74 -2.71
C ILE A 56 -10.09 -6.15 -2.62
N ARG A 57 -11.10 -7.01 -2.84
CA ARG A 57 -12.51 -6.61 -2.73
C ARG A 57 -12.78 -6.00 -1.35
N ASN A 58 -13.31 -4.78 -1.37
CA ASN A 58 -13.86 -4.11 -0.20
C ASN A 58 -12.85 -3.91 0.96
N VAL A 59 -11.58 -3.61 0.64
CA VAL A 59 -10.47 -3.57 1.61
C VAL A 59 -10.73 -2.68 2.84
N PHE A 60 -11.39 -1.54 2.68
CA PHE A 60 -11.64 -0.63 3.79
C PHE A 60 -12.71 -1.13 4.77
N ASN A 61 -13.63 -1.97 4.30
CA ASN A 61 -14.68 -2.55 5.15
C ASN A 61 -14.27 -3.92 5.70
N SER A 62 -13.34 -4.63 5.05
CA SER A 62 -12.90 -5.98 5.45
C SER A 62 -11.63 -5.98 6.31
N ALA A 63 -10.84 -4.91 6.31
CA ALA A 63 -9.63 -4.82 7.11
C ALA A 63 -9.93 -4.90 8.62
N SER A 64 -9.24 -5.79 9.33
CA SER A 64 -9.41 -5.95 10.78
C SER A 64 -8.69 -4.85 11.55
N TRP A 65 -9.45 -3.96 12.22
CA TRP A 65 -8.90 -2.88 13.04
C TRP A 65 -8.06 -3.36 14.19
N GLN A 66 -8.45 -4.47 14.83
CA GLN A 66 -7.65 -5.08 15.89
C GLN A 66 -6.27 -5.48 15.36
N LYS A 67 -6.22 -6.16 14.19
CA LYS A 67 -4.95 -6.54 13.56
C LYS A 67 -4.10 -5.32 13.19
N ILE A 68 -4.70 -4.26 12.65
CA ILE A 68 -3.96 -3.02 12.34
C ILE A 68 -3.32 -2.45 13.62
N LEU A 69 -4.08 -2.35 14.72
CA LEU A 69 -3.57 -1.82 15.99
C LEU A 69 -2.47 -2.68 16.60
N ASP A 70 -2.57 -4.01 16.46
CA ASP A 70 -1.56 -4.96 16.92
C ASP A 70 -0.27 -4.82 16.11
N ILE A 71 -0.37 -4.68 14.78
CA ILE A 71 0.78 -4.40 13.91
C ILE A 71 1.41 -3.05 14.24
N MET A 72 0.60 -2.01 14.50
CA MET A 72 1.12 -0.71 14.92
C MET A 72 1.86 -0.81 16.26
N LYS A 73 1.36 -1.64 17.19
CA LYS A 73 2.02 -1.88 18.47
C LYS A 73 3.34 -2.64 18.27
N SER A 74 3.36 -3.71 17.48
CA SER A 74 4.56 -4.52 17.25
C SER A 74 5.65 -3.76 16.50
N ARG A 75 5.28 -2.87 15.58
CA ARG A 75 6.21 -1.94 14.91
C ARG A 75 6.72 -0.82 15.82
N GLY A 76 6.21 -0.69 17.05
CA GLY A 76 6.65 0.34 17.98
C GLY A 76 6.14 1.75 17.65
N ILE A 77 4.96 1.85 17.03
CA ILE A 77 4.29 3.15 16.83
C ILE A 77 3.84 3.70 18.18
N LYS A 78 4.09 5.00 18.40
CA LYS A 78 3.82 5.68 19.68
C LYS A 78 2.37 5.47 20.14
N ALA A 79 2.21 5.26 21.45
CA ALA A 79 0.91 4.96 22.05
C ALA A 79 -0.15 6.04 21.79
N TYR A 80 0.23 7.32 21.74
CA TYR A 80 -0.70 8.40 21.47
C TYR A 80 -1.31 8.31 20.06
N LEU A 81 -0.52 7.97 19.03
CA LEU A 81 -1.01 7.80 17.66
C LEU A 81 -1.99 6.63 17.56
N ARG A 82 -1.67 5.51 18.21
CA ARG A 82 -2.56 4.34 18.28
C ARG A 82 -3.89 4.71 18.93
N ARG A 83 -3.88 5.51 20.00
CA ARG A 83 -5.10 6.01 20.66
C ARG A 83 -5.92 6.93 19.74
N VAL A 84 -5.29 7.85 19.02
CA VAL A 84 -5.98 8.74 18.07
C VAL A 84 -6.71 7.93 17.00
N ILE A 85 -6.06 6.91 16.45
CA ILE A 85 -6.65 6.03 15.44
C ILE A 85 -7.80 5.20 16.03
N GLN A 86 -7.63 4.64 17.23
CA GLN A 86 -8.71 3.94 17.93
C GLN A 86 -9.94 4.83 18.12
N GLN A 87 -9.75 6.08 18.56
CA GLN A 87 -10.86 7.03 18.71
C GLN A 87 -11.47 7.42 17.38
N TYR A 88 -10.66 7.59 16.33
CA TYR A 88 -11.16 7.90 14.99
C TYR A 88 -12.15 6.84 14.48
N PHE A 89 -11.88 5.56 14.73
CA PHE A 89 -12.76 4.47 14.30
C PHE A 89 -13.88 4.12 15.30
N LYS A 90 -13.83 4.66 16.53
CA LYS A 90 -14.84 4.37 17.55
C LYS A 90 -16.20 4.93 17.14
N GLY A 91 -17.22 4.08 17.08
CA GLY A 91 -18.59 4.47 16.76
C GLY A 91 -18.83 4.84 15.30
N ARG A 92 -17.88 4.57 14.40
CA ARG A 92 -18.07 4.74 12.96
C ARG A 92 -18.56 3.44 12.32
N SER A 93 -19.66 3.51 11.59
CA SER A 93 -20.12 2.49 10.67
C SER A 93 -20.06 3.05 9.25
N ILE A 94 -19.72 2.19 8.29
CA ILE A 94 -19.79 2.53 6.86
C ILE A 94 -21.05 1.85 6.34
N LEU A 95 -22.06 2.65 5.98
CA LEU A 95 -23.25 2.17 5.28
C LEU A 95 -22.88 1.97 3.81
N VAL A 96 -22.79 0.72 3.38
CA VAL A 96 -22.57 0.35 1.98
C VAL A 96 -23.92 -0.06 1.41
N LYS A 97 -24.44 0.68 0.41
CA LYS A 97 -25.53 0.16 -0.43
C LYS A 97 -24.93 -0.92 -1.31
N THR A 98 -25.29 -2.16 -1.05
CA THR A 98 -25.13 -3.25 -2.02
C THR A 98 -26.24 -3.15 -3.04
N GLU A 99 -25.87 -2.99 -4.32
CA GLU A 99 -26.73 -3.26 -5.48
C GLU A 99 -26.90 -4.77 -5.67
#